data_AF-H6NS05-F1
#
_entry.id   AF-H6NS05-F1
#
_cell.length_a   1.000
_cell.length_b   1.000
_cell.length_c   1.000
_cell.angle_alpha   90.00
_cell.angle_beta   90.00
_cell.angle_gamma   90.00
#
_symmetry.space_group_name_H-M   'P 1'
#
loop_
_entity.id
_entity.type
_entity.pdbx_description
1 polymer ?
#
loop_
_entity_poly.entity_id
_entity_poly.type
_entity_poly.pdbx_seq_one_letter_code
_entity_poly.pdbx_strand_id
1 'polypeptide(L)'
;MWKRRNMWIKALLVPDEITIGIVRERLQQPDCSKGFLLDGFPRTISQAEALDEIGASMDKSIEHVVNLSVDRNLLLARLTGRRICRSCGATYHILFNPPARENVCDKCSGELYQRSDDTEEKVGTRLDEYINKTAPLLEYYRNKGILREVNGEQEINTVTAQISSLLRGQA
;
A
#
# COMPACT_ATOMS: atom_id res chain seq x y z
N MET A 1 2.78 17.75 -21.06
CA MET A 1 1.92 17.52 -19.87
C MET A 1 0.76 16.53 -20.10
N TRP A 2 0.75 15.72 -21.18
CA TRP A 2 -0.41 14.88 -21.56
C TRP A 2 -0.03 13.44 -22.01
N LYS A 3 0.82 12.75 -21.24
CA LYS A 3 1.03 11.28 -21.40
C LYS A 3 0.83 10.48 -20.10
N ARG A 4 0.62 11.14 -18.95
CA ARG A 4 0.59 10.52 -17.62
C ARG A 4 -0.73 9.81 -17.26
N ARG A 5 -1.83 10.01 -18.01
CA ARG A 5 -3.15 9.43 -17.68
C ARG A 5 -3.42 8.03 -18.25
N ASN A 6 -2.64 7.54 -19.22
CA ASN A 6 -2.97 6.29 -19.93
C ASN A 6 -2.35 5.01 -19.35
N MET A 7 -1.41 5.09 -18.40
CA MET A 7 -0.77 3.89 -17.84
C MET A 7 -1.61 3.18 -16.76
N TRP A 8 -2.57 3.90 -16.17
CA TRP A 8 -3.51 3.39 -15.17
C TRP A 8 -4.59 2.45 -15.73
N ILE A 9 -4.72 2.38 -17.07
CA ILE A 9 -5.85 1.71 -17.74
C ILE A 9 -5.58 0.21 -17.98
N LYS A 10 -4.34 -0.28 -17.82
CA LYS A 10 -3.98 -1.68 -18.15
C LYS A 10 -3.61 -2.57 -16.96
N ALA A 11 -3.77 -2.12 -15.71
CA ALA A 11 -3.34 -2.88 -14.54
C ALA A 11 -1.85 -3.32 -14.58
N LEU A 12 -1.01 -2.61 -15.35
CA LEU A 12 0.42 -2.85 -15.43
C LEU A 12 1.16 -1.82 -14.56
N LEU A 13 2.17 -2.27 -13.83
CA LEU A 13 3.04 -1.39 -13.04
C LEU A 13 3.69 -0.33 -13.93
N VAL A 14 3.79 0.88 -13.38
CA VAL A 14 4.63 1.96 -13.94
C VAL A 14 6.07 1.42 -14.06
N PRO A 15 6.78 1.65 -15.17
CA PRO A 15 8.17 1.20 -15.31
C PRO A 15 9.03 1.60 -14.12
N ASP A 16 9.91 0.68 -13.70
CA ASP A 16 10.73 0.84 -12.50
C ASP A 16 11.55 2.12 -12.53
N GLU A 17 12.20 2.43 -13.66
CA GLU A 17 13.03 3.64 -13.82
C GLU A 17 12.28 4.94 -13.49
N ILE A 18 11.03 5.04 -13.95
CA ILE A 18 10.18 6.21 -13.70
C ILE A 18 9.81 6.27 -12.21
N THR A 19 9.42 5.14 -11.63
CA THR A 19 9.01 5.05 -10.23
C THR A 19 10.18 5.38 -9.29
N ILE A 20 11.36 4.81 -9.56
CA ILE A 20 12.61 5.07 -8.81
C ILE A 20 12.99 6.54 -8.89
N GLY A 21 12.90 7.16 -10.07
CA GLY A 21 13.17 8.59 -10.25
C GLY A 21 12.28 9.48 -9.39
N ILE A 22 10.96 9.21 -9.38
CA ILE A 22 9.99 9.96 -8.58
C ILE A 22 10.26 9.80 -7.08
N VAL A 23 10.57 8.59 -6.62
CA VAL A 23 10.89 8.33 -5.20
C VAL A 23 12.16 9.07 -4.80
N ARG A 24 13.22 9.04 -5.62
CA ARG A 24 14.47 9.77 -5.37
C ARG A 24 14.23 11.27 -5.17
N GLU A 25 13.53 11.91 -6.11
CA GLU A 25 13.21 13.34 -6.01
C GLU A 25 12.37 13.66 -4.77
N ARG A 26 11.44 12.77 -4.40
CA ARG A 26 10.57 12.98 -3.24
C ARG A 26 11.32 12.88 -1.92
N LEU A 27 12.24 11.94 -1.79
CA LEU A 27 13.00 11.70 -0.55
C LEU A 27 13.99 12.82 -0.24
N GLN A 28 14.44 13.57 -1.25
CA GLN A 28 15.33 14.72 -1.11
C GLN A 28 14.66 15.98 -0.55
N GLN A 29 13.34 15.98 -0.41
CA GLN A 29 12.63 17.13 0.13
C GLN A 29 12.90 17.33 1.64
N PRO A 30 12.89 18.58 2.14
CA PRO A 30 13.26 18.88 3.53
C PRO A 30 12.41 18.17 4.59
N ASP A 31 11.14 17.89 4.27
CA ASP A 31 10.20 17.22 5.19
C ASP A 31 10.55 15.74 5.42
N CYS A 32 11.31 15.12 4.52
CA CYS A 32 11.82 13.75 4.67
C CYS A 32 13.09 13.64 5.50
N SER A 33 13.63 14.75 6.02
CA SER A 33 14.87 14.77 6.84
C SER A 33 14.74 13.95 8.12
N LYS A 34 13.56 13.96 8.76
CA LYS A 34 13.28 13.25 10.02
C LYS A 34 12.92 11.77 9.84
N GLY A 35 12.78 11.32 8.59
CA GLY A 35 12.26 10.00 8.26
C GLY A 35 11.12 10.07 7.25
N PHE A 36 10.64 8.90 6.85
CA PHE A 36 9.58 8.78 5.85
C PHE A 36 8.88 7.42 6.00
N LEU A 37 7.65 7.35 5.50
CA LEU A 37 6.91 6.10 5.30
C LEU A 37 6.66 5.94 3.80
N LEU A 38 7.16 4.87 3.22
CA LEU A 38 6.89 4.51 1.83
C LEU A 38 5.68 3.57 1.79
N ASP A 39 4.61 4.00 1.13
CA ASP A 39 3.41 3.20 0.91
C ASP A 39 3.36 2.73 -0.55
N GLY A 40 3.42 1.42 -0.74
CA GLY A 40 3.32 0.79 -2.05
C GLY A 40 4.59 0.85 -2.91
N PHE A 41 5.74 1.18 -2.33
CA PHE A 41 7.08 1.09 -2.94
C PHE A 41 8.09 0.58 -1.89
N PRO A 42 8.99 -0.36 -2.23
CA PRO A 42 9.16 -1.00 -3.53
C PRO A 42 8.17 -2.16 -3.76
N ARG A 43 8.02 -2.58 -5.02
CA ARG A 43 7.18 -3.72 -5.45
C ARG A 43 7.94 -4.83 -6.17
N THR A 44 9.21 -4.59 -6.51
CA THR A 44 10.13 -5.53 -7.16
C THR A 44 11.49 -5.49 -6.46
N ILE A 45 12.30 -6.53 -6.64
CA ILE A 45 13.68 -6.60 -6.08
C ILE A 45 14.54 -5.45 -6.63
N SER A 46 14.46 -5.17 -7.93
CA SER A 46 15.16 -4.05 -8.57
C SER A 46 14.84 -2.69 -7.94
N GLN A 47 13.57 -2.47 -7.58
CA GLN A 47 13.17 -1.25 -6.87
C GLN A 47 13.70 -1.21 -5.44
N ALA A 48 13.80 -2.36 -4.76
CA ALA A 48 14.36 -2.44 -3.40
C ALA A 48 15.86 -2.15 -3.38
N GLU A 49 16.62 -2.73 -4.31
CA GLU A 49 18.05 -2.45 -4.47
C GLU A 49 18.29 -0.97 -4.78
N ALA A 50 17.51 -0.39 -5.70
CA ALA A 50 17.58 1.04 -6.02
C ALA A 50 17.21 1.93 -4.82
N LEU A 51 16.26 1.49 -3.97
CA LEU A 51 15.90 2.21 -2.75
C LEU A 51 17.05 2.22 -1.74
N ASP A 52 17.78 1.12 -1.60
CA ASP A 52 18.95 1.05 -0.73
C ASP A 52 20.07 1.99 -1.22
N GLU A 53 20.32 2.03 -2.53
CA GLU A 53 21.30 2.95 -3.13
C GLU A 53 20.91 4.42 -2.89
N ILE A 54 19.63 4.76 -3.09
CA ILE A 54 19.12 6.11 -2.81
C ILE A 54 19.32 6.45 -1.33
N GLY A 55 18.95 5.53 -0.42
CA GLY A 55 19.17 5.71 1.02
C GLY A 55 20.63 5.97 1.36
N ALA A 56 21.54 5.11 0.88
CA ALA A 56 22.97 5.22 1.12
C ALA A 56 23.55 6.56 0.63
N SER A 57 23.11 7.06 -0.53
CA SER A 57 23.54 8.38 -1.06
C SER A 57 23.10 9.57 -0.20
N MET A 58 22.14 9.35 0.70
CA MET A 58 21.56 10.36 1.58
C MET A 58 21.88 10.12 3.07
N ASP A 59 22.77 9.17 3.36
CA ASP A 59 23.07 8.70 4.72
C ASP A 59 21.81 8.27 5.50
N LYS A 60 20.91 7.57 4.81
CA LYS A 60 19.67 7.00 5.35
C LYS A 60 19.60 5.50 5.05
N SER A 61 18.89 4.77 5.89
CA SER A 61 18.61 3.36 5.66
C SER A 61 17.16 3.03 6.00
N ILE A 62 16.64 1.95 5.43
CA ILE A 62 15.32 1.44 5.78
C ILE A 62 15.43 0.63 7.06
N GLU A 63 14.83 1.13 8.14
CA GLU A 63 14.88 0.48 9.46
C GLU A 63 13.90 -0.69 9.59
N HIS A 64 12.71 -0.54 9.02
CA HIS A 64 11.63 -1.50 9.14
C HIS A 64 10.83 -1.63 7.83
N VAL A 65 10.46 -2.87 7.50
CA VAL A 65 9.50 -3.19 6.45
C VAL A 65 8.35 -3.94 7.09
N VAL A 66 7.16 -3.33 7.10
CA VAL A 66 5.96 -3.93 7.71
C VAL A 66 5.17 -4.67 6.64
N ASN A 67 5.01 -5.98 6.83
CA ASN A 67 4.15 -6.82 6.01
C ASN A 67 2.84 -7.10 6.76
N LEU A 68 1.71 -6.68 6.16
CA LEU A 68 0.38 -7.03 6.66
C LEU A 68 -0.08 -8.33 6.02
N SER A 69 0.03 -9.43 6.76
CA SER A 69 -0.40 -10.75 6.30
C SER A 69 -1.92 -10.88 6.42
N VAL A 70 -2.58 -11.21 5.32
CA VAL A 70 -4.04 -11.39 5.23
C VAL A 70 -4.32 -12.51 4.24
N ASP A 71 -5.26 -13.39 4.57
CA ASP A 71 -5.74 -14.40 3.64
C ASP A 71 -6.23 -13.81 2.31
N ARG A 72 -5.92 -14.50 1.21
CA ARG A 72 -6.24 -14.04 -0.15
C ARG A 72 -7.74 -13.90 -0.37
N ASN A 73 -8.55 -14.84 0.10
CA ASN A 73 -10.00 -14.81 -0.07
C ASN A 73 -10.61 -13.67 0.75
N LEU A 74 -10.06 -13.43 1.95
CA LEU A 74 -10.44 -12.28 2.76
C LEU A 74 -10.08 -10.95 2.08
N LEU A 75 -8.90 -10.85 1.46
CA LEU A 75 -8.52 -9.67 0.66
C LEU A 75 -9.46 -9.45 -0.52
N LEU A 76 -9.82 -10.51 -1.25
CA LEU A 76 -10.76 -10.45 -2.36
C LEU A 76 -12.12 -9.91 -1.91
N ALA A 77 -12.65 -10.44 -0.81
CA ALA A 77 -13.91 -9.98 -0.22
C ALA A 77 -13.82 -8.51 0.23
N ARG A 78 -12.74 -8.13 0.94
CA ARG A 78 -12.51 -6.76 1.42
C ARG A 78 -12.42 -5.73 0.28
N LEU A 79 -11.75 -6.08 -0.82
CA LEU A 79 -11.56 -5.17 -1.95
C LEU A 79 -12.83 -5.02 -2.78
N THR A 80 -13.53 -6.13 -3.07
CA THR A 80 -14.77 -6.08 -3.85
C THR A 80 -15.92 -5.41 -3.11
N GLY A 81 -15.95 -5.50 -1.77
CA GLY A 81 -16.94 -4.82 -0.94
C GLY A 81 -16.64 -3.34 -0.65
N ARG A 82 -15.49 -2.81 -1.06
CA ARG A 82 -15.08 -1.43 -0.74
C ARG A 82 -15.95 -0.40 -1.45
N ARG A 83 -16.29 0.67 -0.72
CA ARG A 83 -16.97 1.86 -1.24
C ARG A 83 -16.18 3.10 -0.81
N ILE A 84 -16.06 4.09 -1.70
CA ILE A 84 -15.32 5.32 -1.44
C ILE A 84 -16.24 6.50 -1.72
N CYS A 85 -16.21 7.50 -0.86
CA CYS A 85 -16.91 8.76 -1.10
C CYS A 85 -16.20 9.58 -2.19
N ARG A 86 -16.94 9.98 -3.23
CA ARG A 86 -16.41 10.85 -4.30
C ARG A 86 -15.94 12.21 -3.78
N SER A 87 -16.59 12.71 -2.73
CA SER A 87 -16.39 14.07 -2.25
C SER A 87 -15.27 14.18 -1.22
N CYS A 88 -15.20 13.26 -0.26
CA CYS A 88 -14.25 13.35 0.86
C CYS A 88 -13.24 12.20 0.95
N GLY A 89 -13.34 11.19 0.08
CA GLY A 89 -12.43 10.03 0.10
C GLY A 89 -12.65 9.06 1.27
N ALA A 90 -13.66 9.28 2.13
CA ALA A 90 -14.00 8.35 3.19
C ALA A 90 -14.27 6.95 2.61
N THR A 91 -13.71 5.93 3.26
CA THR A 91 -13.82 4.53 2.83
C THR A 91 -14.80 3.77 3.71
N TYR A 92 -15.66 3.00 3.08
CA TYR A 92 -16.68 2.13 3.66
C TYR A 92 -16.53 0.73 3.08
N HIS A 93 -17.22 -0.23 3.69
CA HIS A 93 -17.31 -1.59 3.19
C HIS A 93 -18.72 -2.13 3.40
N ILE A 94 -19.33 -2.73 2.37
CA ILE A 94 -20.73 -3.17 2.41
C ILE A 94 -21.08 -4.13 3.57
N LEU A 95 -20.12 -4.94 4.04
CA LEU A 95 -20.26 -5.83 5.20
C LEU A 95 -19.55 -5.35 6.48
N PHE A 96 -18.24 -5.09 6.42
CA PHE A 96 -17.42 -4.81 7.61
C PHE A 96 -17.52 -3.38 8.15
N ASN A 97 -17.92 -2.41 7.34
CA ASN A 97 -18.08 -1.01 7.75
C ASN A 97 -19.13 -0.32 6.86
N PRO A 98 -20.40 -0.76 6.92
CA PRO A 98 -21.43 -0.27 6.03
C PRO A 98 -21.76 1.19 6.33
N PRO A 99 -22.08 2.01 5.32
CA PRO A 99 -22.63 3.33 5.57
C PRO A 99 -24.01 3.23 6.23
N ALA A 100 -24.42 4.27 6.96
CA ALA A 100 -25.75 4.30 7.58
C ALA A 100 -26.88 4.31 6.54
N ARG A 101 -26.61 4.86 5.35
CA ARG A 101 -27.52 4.83 4.19
C ARG A 101 -26.80 4.35 2.95
N GLU A 102 -27.44 3.49 2.18
CA GLU A 102 -26.85 2.93 0.96
C GLU A 102 -26.43 4.05 -0.01
N ASN A 103 -25.22 3.94 -0.54
CA ASN A 103 -24.60 4.90 -1.47
C ASN A 103 -24.42 6.34 -0.95
N VAL A 104 -24.58 6.60 0.35
CA VAL A 104 -24.44 7.93 0.96
C VAL A 104 -23.37 7.93 2.05
N CYS A 105 -22.43 8.86 1.98
CA CYS A 105 -21.37 9.01 2.96
C CYS A 105 -21.90 9.59 4.28
N ASP A 106 -21.62 8.93 5.40
CA ASP A 106 -22.03 9.41 6.73
C ASP A 106 -21.29 10.69 7.17
N LYS A 107 -20.11 10.97 6.60
CA LYS A 107 -19.31 12.15 6.98
C LYS A 107 -19.71 13.44 6.26
N CYS A 108 -20.06 13.35 4.97
CA CYS A 108 -20.32 14.54 4.15
C CYS A 108 -21.56 14.44 3.25
N SER A 109 -22.33 13.34 3.36
CA SER A 109 -23.49 13.05 2.51
C SER A 109 -23.19 12.90 1.01
N GLY A 110 -21.92 12.85 0.60
CA GLY A 110 -21.52 12.61 -0.78
C GLY A 110 -21.79 11.19 -1.27
N GLU A 111 -21.86 11.01 -2.58
CA GLU A 111 -22.07 9.70 -3.24
C GLU A 111 -20.92 8.73 -2.92
N LEU A 112 -21.27 7.52 -2.50
CA LEU A 112 -20.33 6.40 -2.40
C LEU A 112 -20.34 5.60 -3.69
N TYR A 113 -19.16 5.24 -4.18
CA TYR A 113 -19.00 4.42 -5.38
C TYR A 113 -17.97 3.31 -5.15
N GLN A 114 -18.07 2.24 -5.93
CA GLN A 114 -17.03 1.22 -6.03
C GLN A 114 -16.01 1.64 -7.09
N ARG A 115 -14.71 1.50 -6.80
CA ARG A 115 -13.68 1.80 -7.79
C ARG A 115 -13.76 0.82 -8.96
N SER A 116 -13.39 1.28 -10.15
CA SER A 116 -13.41 0.46 -11.37
C SER A 116 -12.40 -0.69 -11.37
N ASP A 117 -11.42 -0.68 -10.46
CA ASP A 117 -10.39 -1.71 -10.26
C ASP A 117 -10.67 -2.65 -9.07
N ASP A 118 -11.83 -2.51 -8.42
CA ASP A 118 -12.28 -3.35 -7.30
C ASP A 118 -13.28 -4.43 -7.76
N THR A 119 -13.26 -4.83 -9.03
CA THR A 119 -14.00 -6.01 -9.53
C THR A 119 -13.25 -7.29 -9.21
N GLU A 120 -13.94 -8.41 -9.05
CA GLU A 120 -13.33 -9.70 -8.67
C GLU A 120 -12.18 -10.10 -9.59
N GLU A 121 -12.39 -10.02 -10.92
CA GLU A 121 -11.37 -10.31 -11.94
C GLU A 121 -10.12 -9.43 -11.79
N LYS A 122 -10.30 -8.12 -11.62
CA LYS A 122 -9.17 -7.17 -11.52
C LYS A 122 -8.46 -7.27 -10.19
N VAL A 123 -9.19 -7.52 -9.12
CA VAL A 123 -8.62 -7.78 -7.80
C VAL A 123 -7.82 -9.07 -7.83
N GLY A 124 -8.35 -10.15 -8.40
CA GLY A 124 -7.63 -11.41 -8.60
C GLY A 124 -6.32 -11.21 -9.35
N THR A 125 -6.38 -10.52 -10.49
CA THR A 125 -5.18 -10.17 -11.28
C THR A 125 -4.14 -9.39 -10.46
N ARG A 126 -4.57 -8.43 -9.64
CA ARG A 126 -3.67 -7.65 -8.78
C ARG A 126 -3.03 -8.50 -7.67
N LEU A 127 -3.79 -9.43 -7.09
CA LEU A 127 -3.28 -10.35 -6.08
C LEU A 127 -2.26 -11.32 -6.68
N ASP A 128 -2.48 -11.78 -7.92
CA ASP A 128 -1.52 -12.61 -8.65
C ASP A 128 -0.23 -11.83 -8.97
N GLU A 129 -0.35 -10.57 -9.38
CA GLU A 129 0.82 -9.73 -9.62
C GLU A 129 1.63 -9.50 -8.32
N TYR A 130 0.96 -9.28 -7.19
CA TYR A 130 1.61 -9.19 -5.88
C TYR A 130 2.40 -10.46 -5.55
N ILE A 131 1.79 -11.65 -5.71
CA ILE A 131 2.45 -12.93 -5.42
C ILE A 131 3.70 -13.10 -6.30
N ASN A 132 3.60 -12.78 -7.59
CA ASN A 132 4.69 -13.02 -8.52
C ASN A 132 5.84 -12.01 -8.39
N LYS A 133 5.54 -10.74 -8.10
CA LYS A 133 6.54 -9.65 -8.13
C LYS A 133 6.96 -9.16 -6.76
N THR A 134 6.02 -9.10 -5.83
CA THR A 134 6.19 -8.45 -4.52
C THR A 134 6.43 -9.45 -3.41
N ALA A 135 5.84 -10.65 -3.41
CA ALA A 135 6.12 -11.66 -2.39
C ALA A 135 7.62 -12.06 -2.27
N PRO A 136 8.43 -12.09 -3.36
CA PRO A 136 9.87 -12.29 -3.23
C PRO A 136 10.59 -11.24 -2.36
N LEU A 137 10.03 -10.02 -2.24
CA LEU A 137 10.58 -9.00 -1.36
C LEU A 137 10.51 -9.38 0.12
N LEU A 138 9.56 -10.23 0.52
CA LEU A 138 9.47 -10.69 1.89
C LEU A 138 10.74 -11.44 2.28
N GLU A 139 11.21 -12.35 1.42
CA GLU A 139 12.44 -13.09 1.68
C GLU A 139 13.68 -12.17 1.63
N TYR A 140 13.71 -11.24 0.67
CA TYR A 140 14.77 -10.22 0.60
C TYR A 140 14.91 -9.43 1.91
N TYR A 141 13.79 -8.92 2.45
CA TYR A 141 13.80 -8.12 3.68
C TYR A 141 13.92 -8.97 4.96
N ARG A 142 13.50 -10.23 4.92
CA ARG A 142 13.74 -11.20 6.00
C ARG A 142 15.23 -11.45 6.17
N ASN A 143 15.95 -11.67 5.07
CA ASN A 143 17.41 -11.87 5.08
C ASN A 143 18.18 -10.63 5.56
N LYS A 144 17.62 -9.43 5.41
CA LYS A 144 18.15 -8.19 5.98
C LYS A 144 17.80 -7.96 7.46
N GLY A 145 16.94 -8.78 8.06
CA GLY A 145 16.52 -8.65 9.46
C GLY A 145 15.58 -7.47 9.76
N ILE A 146 15.08 -6.78 8.73
CA ILE A 146 14.24 -5.58 8.87
C ILE A 146 12.75 -5.85 8.60
N LEU A 147 12.39 -7.05 8.15
CA LEU A 147 10.99 -7.45 7.98
C LEU A 147 10.28 -7.57 9.33
N ARG A 148 9.05 -7.05 9.40
CA ARG A 148 8.13 -7.15 10.54
C ARG A 148 6.78 -7.66 10.03
N GLU A 149 6.39 -8.85 10.45
CA GLU A 149 5.11 -9.45 10.04
C GLU A 149 4.01 -9.11 11.05
N VAL A 150 2.88 -8.65 10.54
CA VAL A 150 1.72 -8.21 11.33
C VAL A 150 0.48 -8.87 10.76
N ASN A 151 -0.38 -9.39 11.64
CA ASN A 151 -1.65 -9.97 11.22
C ASN A 151 -2.63 -8.84 10.82
N GLY A 152 -2.89 -8.70 9.53
CA GLY A 152 -3.80 -7.69 9.00
C GLY A 152 -5.29 -8.09 9.05
N GLU A 153 -5.62 -9.25 9.61
CA GLU A 153 -7.01 -9.72 9.74
C GLU A 153 -7.73 -9.14 10.96
N GLN A 154 -6.98 -8.54 11.89
CA GLN A 154 -7.53 -7.95 13.11
C GLN A 154 -8.18 -6.58 12.87
N GLU A 155 -8.87 -6.07 13.90
CA GLU A 155 -9.44 -4.73 13.93
C GLU A 155 -8.37 -3.65 13.72
N ILE A 156 -8.75 -2.54 13.07
CA ILE A 156 -7.83 -1.45 12.68
C ILE A 156 -7.02 -0.93 13.87
N ASN A 157 -7.66 -0.75 15.02
CA ASN A 157 -7.00 -0.25 16.23
C ASN A 157 -5.97 -1.24 16.77
N THR A 158 -6.26 -2.54 16.72
CA THR A 158 -5.36 -3.61 17.16
C THR A 158 -4.13 -3.68 16.25
N VAL A 159 -4.33 -3.68 14.94
CA VAL A 159 -3.24 -3.68 13.95
C VAL A 159 -2.36 -2.43 14.13
N THR A 160 -2.97 -1.26 14.31
CA THR A 160 -2.25 0.00 14.52
C THR A 160 -1.40 -0.02 15.79
N ALA A 161 -1.94 -0.56 16.88
CA ALA A 161 -1.21 -0.73 18.13
C ALA A 161 -0.03 -1.69 17.98
N GLN A 162 -0.22 -2.82 17.30
CA GLN A 162 0.83 -3.80 17.04
C GLN A 162 1.98 -3.20 16.22
N ILE A 163 1.68 -2.51 15.12
CA ILE A 163 2.70 -1.82 14.30
C ILE A 163 3.46 -0.80 15.15
N SER A 164 2.74 0.02 15.91
CA SER A 164 3.36 1.04 16.76
C SER A 164 4.30 0.45 17.80
N SER A 165 3.95 -0.69 18.40
CA SER A 165 4.80 -1.40 19.37
C SER A 165 6.09 -1.91 18.73
N LEU A 166 5.98 -2.50 17.53
CA LEU A 166 7.12 -3.02 16.76
C LEU A 166 8.11 -1.91 16.39
N LEU A 167 7.61 -0.77 15.91
CA LEU A 167 8.44 0.36 15.50
C LEU A 167 9.09 1.10 16.68
N ARG A 168 8.53 0.99 17.90
CA ARG A 168 9.11 1.57 19.12
C ARG A 168 10.13 0.65 19.81
N GLY A 169 10.35 -0.56 19.29
CA GLY A 169 11.22 -1.56 19.94
C GLY A 169 10.67 -2.07 21.27
N GLN A 170 9.35 -2.06 21.45
CA GLN A 170 8.66 -2.50 22.68
C GLN A 170 8.09 -3.92 22.57
N ALA A 171 8.61 -4.72 21.63
CA ALA A 171 8.15 -6.08 21.34
C ALA A 171 9.11 -7.12 21.92
#